data_AF-A0A353Q3P3-F1
#
_entry.id   AF-A0A353Q3P3-F1
#
_cell.length_a   1.000
_cell.length_b   1.000
_cell.length_c   1.000
_cell.angle_alpha   90.00
_cell.angle_beta   90.00
_cell.angle_gamma   90.00
#
_symmetry.space_group_name_H-M   'P 1'
#
loop_
_entity.id
_entity.type
_entity.pdbx_description
1 polymer ?
#
loop_
_entity_poly.entity_id
_entity_poly.type
_entity_poly.pdbx_seq_one_letter_code
_entity_poly.pdbx_strand_id
1 'polypeptide(L)'
;EFGEGISASKSKGSMMDDEISIKNGIYNRLTNNAGGIEGGITNGMPIVAKVYMKPIPTIKKEIQTVDLYGNKVKDRYERSDTCAVPALGVICKNVMSYELCRLFLEKFSGDCLEDIKVSYDNYLRRVKRN
;
A
#
# COMPACT_ATOMS: atom_id res chain seq x y z
N GLU A 1 -3.61 1.18 5.84
CA GLU A 1 -4.98 0.88 5.37
C GLU A 1 -5.08 1.13 3.87
N PHE A 2 -6.08 0.56 3.21
CA PHE A 2 -6.32 0.72 1.76
C PHE A 2 -7.59 1.52 1.52
N GLY A 3 -7.58 2.37 0.48
CA GLY A 3 -8.72 3.20 0.09
C GLY A 3 -9.23 4.10 1.22
N GLU A 4 -10.53 4.03 1.49
CA GLU A 4 -11.17 4.72 2.61
C GLU A 4 -10.71 4.17 3.97
N GLY A 5 -10.39 2.87 4.07
CA GLY A 5 -9.83 2.30 5.28
C GLY A 5 -10.76 2.46 6.48
N ILE A 6 -10.27 3.03 7.59
CA ILE A 6 -11.06 3.20 8.81
C ILE A 6 -12.26 4.13 8.62
N SER A 7 -12.24 5.08 7.67
CA SER A 7 -13.41 5.96 7.43
C SER A 7 -14.62 5.16 6.91
N ALA A 8 -14.39 4.07 6.18
CA ALA A 8 -15.46 3.23 5.64
C ALA A 8 -16.36 2.63 6.74
N SER A 9 -15.80 2.38 7.93
CA SER A 9 -16.56 1.86 9.09
C SER A 9 -17.65 2.83 9.59
N LYS A 10 -17.58 4.11 9.20
CA LYS A 10 -18.54 5.15 9.59
C LYS A 10 -19.59 5.41 8.52
N SER A 11 -19.53 4.71 7.39
CA SER A 11 -20.35 4.92 6.20
C SER A 11 -21.34 3.78 5.99
N LYS A 12 -22.42 4.04 5.24
CA LYS A 12 -23.34 2.99 4.78
C LYS A 12 -22.71 2.23 3.62
N GLY A 13 -23.02 0.93 3.48
CA GLY A 13 -22.55 0.11 2.34
C GLY A 13 -22.90 0.74 0.99
N SER A 14 -24.10 1.31 0.87
CA SER A 14 -24.56 2.02 -0.34
C SER A 14 -23.73 3.24 -0.73
N MET A 15 -22.79 3.70 0.11
CA MET A 15 -21.87 4.81 -0.19
C MET A 15 -20.42 4.33 -0.36
N MET A 16 -20.11 3.10 0.02
CA MET A 16 -18.74 2.55 0.01
C MET A 16 -18.51 1.58 -1.15
N ASP A 17 -19.57 0.95 -1.66
CA ASP A 17 -19.44 0.06 -2.81
C ASP A 17 -18.95 0.83 -4.04
N ASP A 18 -17.91 0.31 -4.69
CA ASP A 18 -17.40 0.86 -5.93
C ASP A 18 -18.23 0.32 -7.10
N GLU A 19 -19.19 1.12 -7.57
CA GLU A 19 -20.09 0.72 -8.65
C GLU A 19 -19.33 0.39 -9.94
N ILE A 20 -19.71 -0.73 -10.56
CA ILE A 20 -19.07 -1.22 -11.78
C ILE A 20 -19.67 -0.53 -13.00
N SER A 21 -18.80 0.04 -13.84
CA SER A 21 -19.17 0.56 -15.16
C SER A 21 -18.48 -0.22 -16.26
N ILE A 22 -19.04 -0.19 -17.47
CA ILE A 22 -18.48 -0.84 -18.65
C ILE A 22 -18.40 0.18 -19.78
N LYS A 23 -17.22 0.30 -20.40
CA LYS A 23 -17.01 1.10 -21.61
C LYS A 23 -16.18 0.33 -22.61
N ASN A 24 -16.70 0.12 -23.82
CA ASN A 24 -16.04 -0.65 -24.90
C ASN A 24 -15.59 -2.06 -24.46
N GLY A 25 -16.42 -2.76 -23.68
CA GLY A 25 -16.09 -4.09 -23.13
C GLY A 25 -15.07 -4.09 -21.98
N ILE A 26 -14.61 -2.91 -21.54
CA ILE A 26 -13.68 -2.79 -20.42
C ILE A 26 -14.46 -2.45 -19.17
N TYR A 27 -14.40 -3.36 -18.19
CA TYR A 27 -14.93 -3.14 -16.85
C TYR A 27 -14.08 -2.11 -16.09
N ASN A 28 -14.75 -1.20 -15.39
CA ASN A 28 -14.13 -0.17 -14.57
C ASN A 28 -14.95 0.07 -13.29
N ARG A 29 -14.49 0.95 -12.41
CA ARG A 29 -15.25 1.44 -11.26
C ARG A 29 -15.55 2.94 -11.39
N LEU A 30 -16.69 3.36 -10.87
CA LEU A 30 -17.05 4.79 -10.81
C LEU A 30 -16.30 5.53 -9.70
N THR A 31 -15.97 4.83 -8.62
CA THR A 31 -15.20 5.31 -7.46
C THR A 31 -14.06 4.35 -7.13
N ASN A 32 -13.23 4.68 -6.13
CA ASN A 32 -12.12 3.84 -5.69
C ASN A 32 -12.02 3.79 -4.15
N ASN A 33 -13.15 3.59 -3.49
CA ASN A 33 -13.27 3.49 -2.04
C ASN A 33 -12.52 2.27 -1.49
N ALA A 34 -12.47 1.18 -2.25
CA ALA A 34 -11.72 -0.03 -1.93
C ALA A 34 -10.19 0.15 -2.11
N GLY A 35 -9.76 1.24 -2.75
CA GLY A 35 -8.34 1.54 -2.96
C GLY A 35 -7.62 0.53 -3.86
N GLY A 36 -8.30 0.08 -4.92
CA GLY A 36 -7.74 -0.80 -5.94
C GLY A 36 -7.78 -2.28 -5.61
N ILE A 37 -8.31 -2.68 -4.44
CA ILE A 37 -8.29 -4.06 -3.95
C ILE A 37 -9.68 -4.46 -3.46
N GLU A 38 -10.28 -5.46 -4.11
CA GLU A 38 -11.56 -6.07 -3.72
C GLU A 38 -11.33 -7.56 -3.48
N GLY A 39 -11.80 -8.10 -2.35
CA GLY A 39 -11.65 -9.53 -2.04
C GLY A 39 -10.20 -10.05 -2.01
N GLY A 40 -9.22 -9.16 -1.78
CA GLY A 40 -7.80 -9.50 -1.77
C GLY A 40 -7.14 -9.55 -3.15
N ILE A 41 -7.81 -9.11 -4.22
CA ILE A 41 -7.29 -9.07 -5.59
C ILE A 41 -7.39 -7.65 -6.15
N THR A 42 -6.45 -7.28 -7.02
CA THR A 42 -6.49 -6.00 -7.73
C THR A 42 -7.71 -5.91 -8.65
N ASN A 43 -8.51 -4.84 -8.52
CA ASN A 43 -9.73 -4.63 -9.32
C ASN A 43 -9.52 -3.78 -10.59
N GLY A 44 -8.27 -3.36 -10.86
CA GLY A 44 -7.90 -2.54 -12.01
C GLY A 44 -7.85 -1.03 -11.72
N MET A 45 -8.38 -0.57 -10.58
CA MET A 45 -8.22 0.80 -10.10
C MET A 45 -6.84 1.02 -9.47
N PRO A 46 -6.38 2.27 -9.32
CA PRO A 46 -5.13 2.56 -8.61
C PRO A 46 -5.12 1.95 -7.21
N ILE A 47 -4.03 1.27 -6.84
CA ILE A 47 -3.84 0.81 -5.47
C ILE A 47 -3.52 2.02 -4.60
N VAL A 48 -4.40 2.31 -3.65
CA VAL A 48 -4.28 3.46 -2.74
C VAL A 48 -4.08 2.94 -1.32
N ALA A 49 -2.93 3.24 -0.73
CA ALA A 49 -2.63 2.89 0.65
C ALA A 49 -2.27 4.12 1.48
N LYS A 50 -2.74 4.15 2.72
CA LYS A 50 -2.36 5.11 3.76
C LYS A 50 -1.56 4.40 4.83
N VAL A 51 -0.41 4.96 5.18
CA VAL A 51 0.52 4.42 6.18
C VAL A 51 0.66 5.41 7.32
N TYR A 52 0.59 4.90 8.54
CA TYR A 52 0.70 5.70 9.76
C TYR A 52 2.11 5.54 10.35
N MET A 53 2.83 6.65 10.42
CA MET A 53 4.15 6.69 11.05
C MET A 53 4.01 7.27 12.45
N LYS A 54 4.53 6.57 13.45
CA LYS A 54 4.77 7.21 14.75
C LYS A 54 5.83 8.31 14.61
N PRO A 55 5.81 9.36 15.44
CA PRO A 55 6.91 10.29 15.52
C PRO A 55 8.25 9.58 15.76
N ILE A 56 9.32 10.16 15.22
CA ILE A 56 10.66 9.60 15.34
C ILE A 56 11.03 9.55 16.83
N PRO A 57 11.65 8.45 17.29
CA PRO A 57 12.10 8.35 18.68
C PRO A 57 13.12 9.43 19.05
N THR A 58 13.23 9.69 20.35
CA THR A 58 14.18 10.63 20.97
C THR A 58 13.96 12.07 20.51
N ILE A 59 13.47 12.90 21.41
CA ILE A 59 13.20 14.31 21.15
C ILE A 59 14.22 15.15 21.93
N LYS A 60 14.44 16.41 21.54
CA LYS A 60 15.35 17.30 22.27
C LYS A 60 14.97 17.51 23.75
N LYS A 61 13.71 17.29 24.09
CA LYS A 61 13.23 17.33 25.47
C LYS A 61 13.50 15.98 26.13
N GLU A 62 14.47 15.95 27.02
CA GLU A 62 14.82 14.74 27.78
C GLU A 62 13.60 14.16 28.52
N ILE A 63 13.33 12.88 28.27
CA ILE A 63 12.32 12.07 28.95
C ILE A 63 12.99 11.10 29.93
N GLN A 64 12.23 10.61 30.91
CA GLN A 64 12.74 9.64 31.89
C GLN A 64 12.85 8.25 31.25
N THR A 65 13.93 7.55 31.55
CA THR A 65 14.15 6.14 31.18
C THR A 65 14.94 5.43 32.28
N VAL A 66 15.30 4.17 32.06
CA VAL A 66 16.19 3.39 32.93
C VAL A 66 17.39 2.89 32.12
N ASP A 67 18.56 2.84 32.76
CA ASP A 67 19.72 2.17 32.18
C ASP A 67 19.58 0.65 32.30
N LEU A 68 20.50 -0.09 31.68
CA LEU A 68 20.50 -1.56 31.71
C LEU A 68 20.80 -2.16 33.09
N TYR A 69 21.25 -1.35 34.05
CA TYR A 69 21.51 -1.75 35.44
C TYR A 69 20.35 -1.42 36.39
N GLY A 70 19.28 -0.81 35.87
CA GLY A 70 18.08 -0.45 36.63
C GLY A 70 18.11 0.94 37.27
N ASN A 71 19.10 1.77 36.97
CA ASN A 71 19.16 3.13 37.49
C ASN A 71 18.27 4.07 36.67
N LYS A 72 17.59 5.01 37.34
CA LYS A 72 16.81 6.06 36.67
C LYS A 72 17.74 7.05 35.98
N VAL A 73 17.59 7.19 34.67
CA VAL A 73 18.39 8.10 33.83
C VAL A 73 17.49 8.88 32.86
N LYS A 74 18.08 9.75 32.05
CA LYS A 74 17.40 10.44 30.94
C LYS A 74 17.68 9.73 29.62
N ASP A 75 16.76 9.84 28.67
CA ASP A 75 17.00 9.32 27.34
C ASP A 75 18.12 10.09 26.63
N ARG A 76 18.73 9.43 25.65
CA ARG A 76 19.77 10.04 24.83
C ARG A 76 19.18 10.50 23.51
N TYR A 77 19.48 11.74 23.15
CA TYR A 77 19.12 12.29 21.85
C TYR A 77 20.05 11.76 20.76
N GLU A 78 19.50 11.02 19.80
CA GLU A 78 20.31 10.33 18.77
C GLU A 78 20.21 10.98 17.39
N ARG A 79 19.03 11.49 17.00
CA ARG A 79 18.84 12.09 15.67
C ARG A 79 18.12 13.43 15.72
N SER A 80 18.46 14.29 14.77
CA SER A 80 17.99 15.69 14.76
C SER A 80 16.83 16.00 13.83
N ASP A 81 16.40 15.05 13.02
CA ASP A 81 15.24 15.18 12.15
C ASP A 81 13.95 15.27 12.99
N THR A 82 13.11 16.27 12.67
CA THR A 82 11.81 16.47 13.35
C THR A 82 10.68 15.66 12.71
N CYS A 83 10.83 15.31 11.42
CA CYS A 83 9.85 14.56 10.65
C CYS A 83 10.54 13.75 9.56
N ALA A 84 10.16 12.47 9.43
CA ALA A 84 10.64 11.57 8.38
C ALA A 84 9.49 11.00 7.53
N VAL A 85 8.27 11.57 7.65
CA VAL A 85 7.11 11.15 6.85
C VAL A 85 7.38 11.26 5.34
N PRO A 86 8.03 12.32 4.81
CA PRO A 86 8.36 12.37 3.38
C PRO A 86 9.30 11.24 2.93
N ALA A 87 10.33 10.95 3.73
CA ALA A 87 11.27 9.86 3.45
C ALA A 87 10.57 8.48 3.54
N LEU A 88 9.65 8.32 4.50
CA LEU A 88 8.82 7.12 4.60
C LEU A 88 7.99 6.90 3.33
N GLY A 89 7.47 7.95 2.70
CA GLY A 89 6.73 7.82 1.43
C GLY A 89 7.55 7.10 0.34
N VAL A 90 8.84 7.40 0.22
CA VAL A 90 9.76 6.73 -0.71
C VAL A 90 9.96 5.27 -0.31
N ILE A 91 10.16 4.99 0.98
CA ILE A 91 10.31 3.63 1.50
C ILE A 91 9.05 2.80 1.21
N CYS A 92 7.86 3.33 1.52
CA CYS A 92 6.59 2.66 1.27
C CYS A 92 6.39 2.34 -0.22
N LYS A 93 6.76 3.25 -1.12
CA LYS A 93 6.69 3.01 -2.57
C LYS A 93 7.59 1.84 -2.99
N ASN A 94 8.80 1.76 -2.46
CA ASN A 94 9.72 0.67 -2.78
C ASN A 94 9.23 -0.68 -2.24
N VAL A 95 8.80 -0.72 -0.97
CA VAL A 95 8.25 -1.94 -0.35
C VAL A 95 7.01 -2.43 -1.10
N MET A 96 6.11 -1.51 -1.48
CA MET A 96 4.92 -1.86 -2.26
C MET A 96 5.29 -2.35 -3.67
N SER A 97 6.24 -1.71 -4.34
CA SER A 97 6.69 -2.12 -5.68
C SER A 97 7.32 -3.51 -5.66
N TYR A 98 8.12 -3.81 -4.64
CA TYR A 98 8.70 -5.13 -4.44
C TYR A 98 7.61 -6.20 -4.30
N GLU A 99 6.63 -5.97 -3.43
CA GLU A 99 5.58 -6.96 -3.19
C GLU A 99 4.64 -7.13 -4.39
N LEU A 100 4.30 -6.04 -5.09
CA LEU A 100 3.54 -6.11 -6.34
C LEU A 100 4.31 -6.87 -7.42
N CYS A 101 5.62 -6.66 -7.52
CA CYS A 101 6.46 -7.41 -8.45
C CYS A 101 6.49 -8.90 -8.11
N ARG A 102 6.61 -9.25 -6.83
CA ARG A 102 6.55 -10.65 -6.37
C ARG A 102 5.23 -11.32 -6.77
N LEU A 103 4.09 -10.70 -6.46
CA LEU A 103 2.76 -11.20 -6.82
C LEU A 103 2.54 -11.24 -8.33
N PHE A 104 3.10 -10.27 -9.06
CA PHE A 104 3.06 -10.24 -10.52
C PHE A 104 3.81 -11.45 -11.11
N LEU A 105 5.01 -11.76 -10.62
CA LEU A 105 5.79 -12.92 -11.06
C LEU A 105 5.16 -14.25 -10.63
N GLU A 106 4.49 -14.29 -9.47
CA GLU A 106 3.72 -15.45 -9.03
C GLU A 106 2.54 -15.74 -9.99
N LYS A 107 1.90 -14.68 -10.49
CA LYS A 107 0.80 -14.77 -11.46
C LYS A 107 1.27 -15.02 -12.90
N PHE A 108 2.37 -14.38 -13.29
CA PHE A 108 2.95 -14.38 -14.62
C PHE A 108 4.39 -14.91 -14.51
N SER A 109 4.52 -16.22 -14.46
CA SER A 109 5.82 -16.88 -14.34
C SER A 109 6.64 -16.78 -15.64
N GLY A 110 7.96 -16.96 -15.50
CA GLY A 110 8.92 -17.00 -16.59
C GLY A 110 10.34 -16.78 -16.07
N ASP A 111 11.33 -17.36 -16.74
CA ASP A 111 12.74 -17.23 -16.35
C ASP A 111 13.42 -16.02 -17.00
N CYS A 112 12.79 -15.46 -18.05
CA CYS A 112 13.22 -14.24 -18.73
C CYS A 112 12.05 -13.27 -18.92
N LEU A 113 12.38 -12.01 -19.22
CA LEU A 113 11.39 -10.95 -19.36
C LEU A 113 10.45 -11.19 -20.56
N GLU A 114 10.95 -11.82 -21.61
CA GLU A 114 10.21 -12.17 -22.81
C GLU A 114 9.07 -13.15 -22.49
N ASP A 115 9.35 -14.20 -21.71
CA ASP A 115 8.35 -15.19 -21.29
C ASP A 115 7.25 -14.55 -20.43
N ILE A 116 7.67 -13.71 -19.47
CA ILE A 116 6.77 -12.98 -18.58
C ILE A 116 5.84 -12.07 -19.40
N LYS A 117 6.38 -11.34 -20.39
CA LYS A 117 5.60 -10.48 -21.30
C LYS A 117 4.58 -11.28 -22.09
N VAL A 118 4.98 -12.42 -22.67
CA VAL A 118 4.06 -13.28 -23.43
C VAL A 118 2.92 -13.78 -22.55
N SER A 119 3.23 -14.22 -21.32
CA SER A 119 2.23 -14.65 -20.32
C SER A 119 1.24 -13.53 -19.99
N TYR A 120 1.75 -12.33 -19.71
CA TYR A 120 0.95 -11.14 -19.43
C TYR A 120 0.05 -10.72 -20.61
N ASP A 121 0.58 -10.69 -21.83
CA ASP A 121 -0.17 -10.31 -23.02
C ASP A 121 -1.26 -11.34 -23.37
N ASN A 122 -0.98 -12.63 -23.18
CA ASN A 122 -1.99 -13.68 -23.29
C ASN A 122 -3.14 -13.46 -22.30
N TYR A 123 -2.82 -13.11 -21.05
CA TYR A 123 -3.81 -12.77 -20.04
C TYR A 123 -4.67 -11.57 -20.47
N LEU A 124 -4.05 -10.48 -20.93
CA LEU A 124 -4.77 -9.30 -21.40
C LEU A 124 -5.68 -9.60 -22.59
N ARG A 125 -5.22 -10.40 -23.56
CA ARG A 125 -6.04 -10.85 -24.70
C ARG A 125 -7.24 -11.68 -24.26
N ARG A 126 -7.06 -12.55 -23.26
CA ARG A 126 -8.15 -13.37 -22.71
C ARG A 126 -9.19 -12.52 -22.02
N VAL A 127 -8.78 -11.55 -21.19
CA VAL A 127 -9.73 -10.70 -20.43
C VAL A 127 -10.48 -9.73 -21.34
N LYS A 128 -9.86 -9.25 -22.44
CA LYS A 128 -10.52 -8.38 -23.43
C LYS A 128 -11.52 -9.10 -24.36
N ARG A 129 -11.48 -10.43 -24.43
CA ARG A 129 -12.34 -11.24 -25.33
C ARG A 129 -13.71 -11.57 -24.73
N ASN A 130 -13.90 -11.33 -23.44
CA ASN A 130 -15.18 -11.41 -22.73
C ASN A 130 -15.76 -10.00 -22.59
#